data_AF-A0A1B8DMI0-F1
#
_entry.id   AF-A0A1B8DMI0-F1
#
_cell.length_a   1.000
_cell.length_b   1.000
_cell.length_c   1.000
_cell.angle_alpha   90.00
_cell.angle_beta   90.00
_cell.angle_gamma   90.00
#
_symmetry.space_group_name_H-M   'P 1'
#
loop_
_entity.id
_entity.type
_entity.pdbx_description
1 polymer ?
#
loop_
_entity_poly.entity_id
_entity_poly.type
_entity_poly.pdbx_seq_one_letter_code
_entity_poly.pdbx_strand_id
1 'polypeptide(L)'
;MCGFSSQYIIQDVAIPYSRSDEFIEYLNHNFGYYPLWLCPLKYNGKSTDPTRNSMSIKTSRQMPEMMLNFGVWGPGPKGRAKFVEWNRDFEHKVRELGGQKWLYAHAYYTEKEFNEIYDRKTYDALREKYHATYLPSVYDKVKVDIEAEQKALQESWKLWLLALFWSIWPLSGLYGVYGAALGGDYLLRRNSKKELNKQ
;
A
#
# COMPACT_ATOMS: atom_id res chain seq x y z
N MET A 1 1.83 4.52 -9.96
CA MET A 1 1.26 5.24 -8.80
C MET A 1 2.22 6.34 -8.39
N CYS A 2 1.72 7.55 -8.12
CA CYS A 2 2.54 8.74 -7.88
C CYS A 2 3.39 8.57 -6.62
N GLY A 3 4.70 8.82 -6.69
CA GLY A 3 5.70 8.55 -5.63
C GLY A 3 5.52 9.32 -4.31
N PHE A 4 4.44 10.09 -4.16
CA PHE A 4 4.07 10.78 -2.92
C PHE A 4 3.17 9.95 -2.00
N SER A 5 2.51 8.89 -2.48
CA SER A 5 1.66 8.04 -1.63
C SER A 5 2.42 7.25 -0.56
N SER A 6 3.74 7.11 -0.71
CA SER A 6 4.63 6.49 0.27
C SER A 6 5.21 7.48 1.29
N GLN A 7 4.92 8.77 1.15
CA GLN A 7 5.49 9.85 1.96
C GLN A 7 4.42 10.71 2.64
N TYR A 8 3.18 10.69 2.14
CA TYR A 8 2.06 11.44 2.71
C TYR A 8 1.07 10.50 3.38
N ILE A 9 0.71 10.83 4.61
CA ILE A 9 -0.40 10.21 5.34
C ILE A 9 -1.68 10.82 4.82
N ILE A 10 -2.58 9.95 4.36
CA ILE A 10 -3.92 10.29 3.95
C ILE A 10 -4.85 9.28 4.60
N GLN A 11 -5.46 9.66 5.72
CA GLN A 11 -6.33 8.79 6.49
C GLN A 11 -7.63 9.52 6.82
N ASP A 12 -8.75 8.80 6.73
CA ASP A 12 -10.05 9.32 7.12
C ASP A 12 -10.76 8.29 8.00
N VAL A 13 -11.14 8.73 9.20
CA VAL A 13 -11.68 7.86 10.24
C VAL A 13 -12.86 8.53 10.92
N ALA A 14 -13.73 7.73 11.52
CA ALA A 14 -14.81 8.19 12.37
C ALA A 14 -14.59 7.64 13.77
N ILE A 15 -14.55 8.51 14.78
CA ILE A 15 -14.35 8.15 16.20
C ILE A 15 -15.62 8.47 16.98
N PRO A 16 -16.01 7.67 17.99
CA PRO A 16 -17.08 8.06 18.91
C PRO A 16 -16.83 9.44 19.54
N TYR A 17 -17.88 10.26 19.67
CA TYR A 17 -17.75 11.58 20.31
C TYR A 17 -17.12 11.49 21.71
N SER A 18 -17.53 10.49 22.50
CA SER A 18 -17.01 10.25 23.86
C SER A 18 -15.52 9.93 23.95
N ARG A 19 -14.87 9.64 22.81
CA ARG A 19 -13.44 9.30 22.69
C ARG A 19 -12.69 10.25 21.76
N SER A 20 -13.34 11.31 21.30
CA SER A 20 -12.75 12.25 20.33
C SER A 20 -11.61 13.06 20.96
N ASP A 21 -11.74 13.48 22.22
CA ASP A 21 -10.66 14.18 22.93
C ASP A 21 -9.41 13.27 23.04
N GLU A 22 -9.58 12.01 23.43
CA GLU A 22 -8.48 11.04 23.49
C GLU A 22 -7.78 10.86 22.12
N PHE A 23 -8.55 10.93 21.03
CA PHE A 23 -8.00 10.82 19.68
C PHE A 23 -7.26 12.08 19.22
N ILE A 24 -7.79 13.26 19.54
CA ILE A 24 -7.11 14.54 19.27
C ILE A 24 -5.76 14.55 20.00
N GLU A 25 -5.73 14.12 21.24
CA GLU A 25 -4.51 14.11 22.05
C GLU A 25 -3.49 13.15 21.43
N TYR A 26 -3.93 11.98 20.98
CA TYR A 26 -3.09 11.07 20.21
C TYR A 26 -2.52 11.73 18.94
N LEU A 27 -3.34 12.42 18.15
CA LEU A 27 -2.90 13.12 16.94
C LEU A 27 -1.91 14.24 17.25
N ASN A 28 -2.13 15.01 18.32
CA ASN A 28 -1.24 16.09 18.73
C ASN A 28 0.17 15.57 19.02
N HIS A 29 0.28 14.40 19.68
CA HIS A 29 1.58 13.80 20.02
C HIS A 29 2.23 13.03 18.87
N ASN A 30 1.45 12.28 18.08
CA ASN A 30 1.99 11.32 17.10
C ASN A 30 1.99 11.82 15.66
N PHE A 31 1.18 12.83 15.35
CA PHE A 31 1.08 13.42 14.02
C PHE A 31 1.61 14.85 14.02
N GLY A 32 1.08 15.71 14.89
CA GLY A 32 1.57 17.07 15.10
C GLY A 32 1.35 18.05 13.93
N TYR A 33 0.60 17.66 12.90
CA TYR A 33 0.27 18.53 11.76
C TYR A 33 -1.19 18.98 11.79
N TYR A 34 -1.39 20.23 11.35
CA TYR A 34 -2.67 20.91 11.24
C TYR A 34 -2.74 21.65 9.90
N PRO A 35 -3.94 21.97 9.39
CA PRO A 35 -5.26 21.74 9.98
C PRO A 35 -5.74 20.28 9.94
N LEU A 36 -6.63 19.91 10.88
CA LEU A 36 -7.37 18.65 10.85
C LEU A 36 -8.76 18.89 10.26
N TRP A 37 -9.26 17.97 9.43
CA TRP A 37 -10.64 17.99 8.97
C TRP A 37 -11.55 17.34 10.01
N LEU A 38 -12.57 18.06 10.49
CA LEU A 38 -13.52 17.56 11.47
C LEU A 38 -14.96 17.66 10.92
N CYS A 39 -15.71 16.56 10.94
CA CYS A 39 -17.09 16.56 10.49
C CYS A 39 -18.00 15.73 11.42
N PRO A 40 -19.00 16.34 12.07
CA PRO A 40 -20.01 15.61 12.83
C PRO A 40 -20.78 14.60 11.96
N LEU A 41 -20.80 13.34 12.37
CA LEU A 41 -21.57 12.27 11.76
C LEU A 41 -22.62 11.77 12.74
N LYS A 42 -23.87 11.73 12.27
CA LYS A 42 -24.97 11.10 13.01
C LYS A 42 -25.26 9.72 12.41
N TYR A 43 -25.00 8.68 13.19
CA TYR A 43 -25.37 7.31 12.88
C TYR A 43 -26.74 7.01 13.47
N ASN A 44 -27.77 7.05 12.63
CA ASN A 44 -29.16 6.95 13.05
C ASN A 44 -29.70 5.51 13.13
N GLY A 45 -28.91 4.46 12.83
CA GLY A 45 -29.22 3.03 13.05
C GLY A 45 -30.51 2.48 12.41
N LYS A 46 -31.34 3.36 11.83
CA LYS A 46 -32.69 3.13 11.30
C LYS A 46 -32.70 3.05 9.78
N SER A 47 -31.53 3.09 9.15
CA SER A 47 -31.41 2.92 7.70
C SER A 47 -31.55 1.44 7.36
N THR A 48 -32.64 1.08 6.70
CA THR A 48 -32.91 -0.26 6.15
C THR A 48 -32.11 -0.56 4.86
N ASP A 49 -31.20 0.33 4.47
CA ASP A 49 -30.39 0.20 3.25
C ASP A 49 -29.36 -0.95 3.37
N PRO A 50 -29.49 -2.03 2.58
CA PRO A 50 -28.55 -3.16 2.58
C PRO A 50 -27.13 -2.76 2.16
N THR A 51 -26.96 -1.66 1.42
CA THR A 51 -25.65 -1.22 0.91
C THR A 51 -24.79 -0.56 2.00
N ARG A 52 -25.40 0.04 3.03
CA ARG A 52 -24.68 0.46 4.24
C ARG A 52 -24.31 -0.72 5.12
N ASN A 53 -25.02 -1.84 4.98
CA ASN A 53 -24.76 -3.09 5.70
C ASN A 53 -23.76 -4.05 5.01
N SER A 54 -23.27 -3.75 3.81
CA SER A 54 -22.27 -4.62 3.13
C SER A 54 -20.83 -4.27 3.49
N MET A 55 -20.58 -3.00 3.83
CA MET A 55 -19.38 -2.50 4.53
C MET A 55 -19.59 -2.46 6.05
N SER A 56 -20.69 -3.07 6.51
CA SER A 56 -21.04 -3.20 7.91
C SER A 56 -19.84 -3.72 8.68
N ILE A 57 -19.39 -2.92 9.64
CA ILE A 57 -18.62 -3.49 10.73
C ILE A 57 -19.42 -4.66 11.30
N LYS A 58 -18.73 -5.73 11.69
CA LYS A 58 -19.39 -6.86 12.34
C LYS A 58 -20.35 -6.31 13.40
N THR A 59 -21.62 -6.67 13.23
CA THR A 59 -22.80 -6.18 13.96
C THR A 59 -22.75 -6.36 15.48
N SER A 60 -21.66 -6.92 16.03
CA SER A 60 -21.43 -7.03 17.46
C SER A 60 -21.12 -5.70 18.15
N ARG A 61 -20.71 -4.66 17.42
CA ARG A 61 -20.43 -3.34 18.00
C ARG A 61 -21.59 -2.39 17.71
N GLN A 62 -22.43 -2.13 18.72
CA GLN A 62 -23.43 -1.07 18.62
C GLN A 62 -22.70 0.26 18.39
N MET A 63 -22.85 0.81 17.20
CA MET A 63 -22.25 2.09 16.85
C MET A 63 -22.88 3.20 17.70
N PRO A 64 -22.09 4.12 18.26
CA PRO A 64 -22.64 5.30 18.92
C PRO A 64 -23.46 6.13 17.92
N GLU A 65 -24.53 6.76 18.40
CA GLU A 65 -25.39 7.61 17.55
C GLU A 65 -24.62 8.80 16.95
N MET A 66 -23.60 9.29 17.65
CA MET A 66 -22.79 10.42 17.22
C MET A 66 -21.32 10.03 17.13
N MET A 67 -20.73 10.25 15.96
CA MET A 67 -19.32 10.02 15.65
C MET A 67 -18.71 11.26 15.02
N LEU A 68 -17.46 11.58 15.34
CA LEU A 68 -16.73 12.68 14.73
C LEU A 68 -15.78 12.11 13.69
N ASN A 69 -15.89 12.60 12.46
CA ASN A 69 -14.98 12.29 11.39
C ASN A 69 -13.69 13.09 11.53
N PHE A 70 -12.55 12.45 11.34
CA PHE A 70 -11.21 13.03 11.36
C PHE A 70 -10.50 12.72 10.05
N GLY A 71 -10.32 13.74 9.22
CA GLY A 71 -9.44 13.69 8.06
C GLY A 71 -8.03 14.13 8.45
N VAL A 72 -7.10 13.19 8.35
CA VAL A 72 -5.69 13.34 8.75
C VAL A 72 -4.83 13.32 7.49
N TRP A 73 -4.37 14.51 7.08
CA TRP A 73 -3.62 14.71 5.85
C TRP A 73 -2.33 15.47 6.12
N GLY A 74 -1.19 14.90 5.75
CA GLY A 74 0.09 15.56 5.97
C GLY A 74 1.30 14.66 5.70
N PRO A 75 2.51 15.21 5.85
CA PRO A 75 3.73 14.44 5.63
C PRO A 75 3.88 13.36 6.69
N GLY A 76 4.18 12.14 6.25
CA GLY A 76 4.48 11.01 7.12
C GLY A 76 5.93 10.97 7.59
N PRO A 77 6.25 10.07 8.53
CA PRO A 77 7.63 9.88 8.97
C PRO A 77 8.50 9.43 7.80
N LYS A 78 9.75 9.92 7.78
CA LYS A 78 10.73 9.53 6.77
C LYS A 78 11.12 8.07 6.93
N GLY A 79 11.19 7.35 5.81
CA GLY A 79 11.58 5.94 5.75
C GLY A 79 10.37 5.01 5.71
N ARG A 80 10.41 4.04 4.79
CA ARG A 80 9.26 3.17 4.49
C ARG A 80 8.80 2.36 5.70
N ALA A 81 9.72 1.78 6.47
CA ALA A 81 9.38 0.97 7.64
C ALA A 81 8.62 1.79 8.70
N LYS A 82 9.12 2.98 9.06
CA LYS A 82 8.45 3.89 10.01
C LYS A 82 7.11 4.38 9.49
N PHE A 83 6.98 4.61 8.18
CA PHE A 83 5.72 4.99 7.56
C PHE A 83 4.67 3.89 7.69
N VAL A 84 5.05 2.64 7.41
CA VAL A 84 4.17 1.48 7.59
C VAL A 84 3.77 1.33 9.06
N GLU A 85 4.75 1.36 9.97
CA GLU A 85 4.54 1.26 11.41
C GLU A 85 3.56 2.32 11.92
N TRP A 86 3.78 3.58 11.57
CA TRP A 86 2.86 4.68 11.93
C TRP A 86 1.43 4.43 11.45
N ASN A 87 1.25 3.97 10.21
CA ASN A 87 -0.10 3.70 9.70
C ASN A 87 -0.77 2.53 10.42
N ARG A 88 0.00 1.49 10.77
CA ARG A 88 -0.50 0.36 11.55
C ARG A 88 -0.90 0.80 12.96
N ASP A 89 -0.06 1.58 13.64
CA ASP A 89 -0.34 2.09 14.98
C ASP A 89 -1.57 3.00 14.99
N PHE A 90 -1.69 3.86 13.98
CA PHE A 90 -2.87 4.70 13.77
C PHE A 90 -4.14 3.86 13.61
N GLU A 91 -4.11 2.85 12.74
CA GLU A 91 -5.22 1.92 12.52
C GLU A 91 -5.59 1.13 13.78
N HIS A 92 -4.60 0.70 14.57
CA HIS A 92 -4.81 0.04 15.86
C HIS A 92 -5.48 0.98 16.87
N LYS A 93 -5.02 2.23 16.99
CA LYS A 93 -5.61 3.22 17.90
C LYS A 93 -7.05 3.54 17.53
N VAL A 94 -7.36 3.67 16.24
CA VAL A 94 -8.74 3.85 15.75
C VAL A 94 -9.62 2.68 16.19
N ARG A 95 -9.15 1.44 16.04
CA ARG A 95 -9.89 0.23 16.46
C ARG A 95 -10.10 0.17 17.98
N GLU A 96 -9.07 0.53 18.74
CA GLU A 96 -9.09 0.59 20.21
C GLU A 96 -10.19 1.54 20.70
N LEU A 97 -10.25 2.76 20.15
CA LEU A 97 -11.26 3.77 20.49
C LEU A 97 -12.67 3.44 19.97
N GLY A 98 -12.85 2.32 19.27
CA GLY A 98 -14.11 1.95 18.66
C GLY A 98 -14.50 2.80 17.46
N GLY A 99 -13.49 3.41 16.83
CA GLY A 99 -13.65 4.09 15.57
C GLY A 99 -13.70 3.17 14.37
N GLN A 100 -13.95 3.78 13.21
CA GLN A 100 -13.98 3.13 11.91
C GLN A 100 -13.09 3.90 10.95
N LYS A 101 -12.50 3.18 10.00
CA LYS A 101 -11.73 3.78 8.93
C LYS A 101 -12.50 3.68 7.62
N TRP A 102 -12.51 4.76 6.85
CA TRP A 102 -13.09 4.73 5.51
C TRP A 102 -12.11 4.12 4.52
N LEU A 103 -12.58 3.18 3.70
CA LEU A 103 -11.76 2.37 2.80
C LEU A 103 -11.48 3.01 1.44
N TYR A 104 -11.32 4.34 1.39
CA TYR A 104 -10.87 5.03 0.17
C TYR A 104 -9.34 5.08 0.06
N ALA A 105 -8.67 5.14 1.21
CA ALA A 105 -7.22 5.21 1.30
C ALA A 105 -6.60 3.82 1.53
N HIS A 106 -5.28 3.77 1.41
CA HIS A 106 -4.50 2.57 1.71
C HIS A 106 -4.76 2.06 3.13
N ALA A 107 -5.00 0.75 3.25
CA ALA A 107 -5.14 0.03 4.50
C ALA A 107 -3.89 -0.81 4.76
N TYR A 108 -3.38 -0.72 5.99
CA TYR A 108 -2.22 -1.49 6.45
C TYR A 108 -2.61 -2.67 7.36
N TYR A 109 -3.92 -2.91 7.51
CA TYR A 109 -4.49 -4.10 8.11
C TYR A 109 -4.02 -5.38 7.41
N THR A 110 -3.76 -6.40 8.21
CA THR A 110 -3.72 -7.78 7.71
C THR A 110 -5.13 -8.20 7.27
N GLU A 111 -5.21 -9.21 6.40
CA GLU A 111 -6.51 -9.73 5.95
C GLU A 111 -7.36 -10.25 7.12
N LYS A 112 -6.72 -10.84 8.12
CA LYS A 112 -7.38 -11.28 9.34
C LYS A 112 -8.00 -10.11 10.10
N GLU A 113 -7.24 -9.04 10.33
CA GLU A 113 -7.74 -7.83 11.01
C GLU A 113 -8.88 -7.18 10.21
N PHE A 114 -8.73 -7.13 8.89
CA PHE A 114 -9.78 -6.63 8.00
C PHE A 114 -11.07 -7.45 8.14
N ASN A 115 -10.96 -8.77 8.14
CA ASN A 115 -12.09 -9.69 8.32
C ASN A 115 -12.66 -9.70 9.75
N GLU A 116 -11.92 -9.21 10.74
CA GLU A 116 -12.43 -9.00 12.11
C GLU A 116 -13.25 -7.71 12.20
N ILE A 117 -12.83 -6.67 11.48
CA ILE A 117 -13.50 -5.37 11.47
C ILE A 117 -14.76 -5.41 10.60
N TYR A 118 -14.64 -5.92 9.37
CA TYR A 118 -15.71 -5.90 8.37
C TYR A 118 -16.37 -7.28 8.21
N ASP A 119 -17.68 -7.31 7.94
CA ASP A 119 -18.39 -8.56 7.71
C ASP A 119 -18.11 -9.16 6.32
N ARG A 120 -17.01 -9.91 6.25
CA ARG A 120 -16.58 -10.60 5.03
C ARG A 120 -17.61 -11.61 4.52
N LYS A 121 -18.36 -12.28 5.41
CA LYS A 121 -19.32 -13.32 5.02
C LYS A 121 -20.49 -12.74 4.24
N THR A 122 -21.08 -11.65 4.76
CA THR A 122 -22.18 -10.95 4.07
C THR A 122 -21.69 -10.33 2.76
N TYR A 123 -20.48 -9.75 2.76
CA TYR A 123 -19.85 -9.19 1.57
C TYR A 123 -19.64 -10.24 0.46
N ASP A 124 -19.09 -11.42 0.79
CA ASP A 124 -18.85 -12.48 -0.20
C ASP A 124 -20.16 -13.08 -0.71
N ALA A 125 -21.17 -13.26 0.14
CA ALA A 125 -22.51 -13.70 -0.29
C ALA A 125 -23.16 -12.73 -1.29
N LEU A 126 -22.98 -11.42 -1.09
CA LEU A 126 -23.45 -10.41 -2.04
C LEU A 126 -22.69 -10.50 -3.37
N ARG A 127 -21.37 -10.74 -3.34
CA ARG A 127 -20.58 -10.91 -4.56
C ARG A 127 -21.00 -12.11 -5.37
N GLU A 128 -21.31 -13.22 -4.71
CA GLU A 128 -21.84 -14.41 -5.39
C GLU A 128 -23.20 -14.12 -6.01
N LYS A 129 -24.13 -13.54 -5.22
CA LYS A 129 -25.49 -13.21 -5.68
C LYS A 129 -25.50 -12.31 -6.92
N TYR A 130 -24.59 -11.35 -7.00
CA TYR A 130 -24.50 -10.40 -8.11
C TYR A 130 -23.41 -10.77 -9.13
N HIS A 131 -22.87 -11.99 -9.09
CA HIS A 131 -21.87 -12.50 -10.03
C HIS A 131 -20.59 -11.64 -10.14
N ALA A 132 -20.19 -10.99 -9.06
CA ALA A 132 -19.03 -10.08 -9.00
C ALA A 132 -17.74 -10.78 -8.53
N THR A 133 -17.71 -12.12 -8.49
CA THR A 133 -16.58 -12.90 -7.95
C THR A 133 -15.29 -12.75 -8.76
N TYR A 134 -15.40 -12.46 -10.06
CA TYR A 134 -14.26 -12.24 -10.96
C TYR A 134 -13.55 -10.88 -10.74
N LEU A 135 -14.21 -9.91 -10.11
CA LEU A 135 -13.62 -8.60 -9.82
C LEU A 135 -12.72 -8.68 -8.59
N PRO A 136 -11.71 -7.83 -8.43
CA PRO A 136 -10.95 -7.73 -7.18
C PRO A 136 -11.87 -7.47 -5.97
N SER A 137 -11.52 -8.00 -4.80
CA SER A 137 -12.25 -7.67 -3.57
C SER A 137 -11.93 -6.26 -3.08
N VAL A 138 -12.73 -5.72 -2.15
CA VAL A 138 -12.42 -4.43 -1.50
C VAL A 138 -11.07 -4.49 -0.82
N TYR A 139 -10.77 -5.59 -0.11
CA TYR A 139 -9.46 -5.78 0.52
C TYR A 139 -8.33 -5.74 -0.51
N ASP A 140 -8.48 -6.43 -1.65
CA ASP A 140 -7.47 -6.41 -2.72
C ASP A 140 -7.21 -5.01 -3.29
N LYS A 141 -8.21 -4.14 -3.25
CA LYS A 141 -8.09 -2.76 -3.75
C LYS A 141 -7.40 -1.83 -2.76
N VAL A 142 -7.58 -2.05 -1.46
CA VAL A 142 -7.08 -1.12 -0.43
C VAL A 142 -5.80 -1.58 0.25
N LYS A 143 -5.51 -2.88 0.21
CA LYS A 143 -4.31 -3.43 0.84
C LYS A 143 -3.05 -2.85 0.21
N VAL A 144 -2.04 -2.65 1.05
CA VAL A 144 -0.69 -2.31 0.59
C VAL A 144 0.19 -3.54 0.67
N ASP A 145 0.69 -3.98 -0.49
CA ASP A 145 1.58 -5.14 -0.56
C ASP A 145 3.03 -4.71 -0.26
N ILE A 146 3.37 -4.67 1.03
CA ILE A 146 4.68 -4.24 1.52
C ILE A 146 5.78 -5.18 1.01
N GLU A 147 5.50 -6.49 0.91
CA GLU A 147 6.48 -7.47 0.45
C GLU A 147 6.77 -7.34 -1.04
N ALA A 148 5.73 -7.14 -1.86
CA ALA A 148 5.89 -6.88 -3.29
C ALA A 148 6.66 -5.57 -3.54
N GLU A 149 6.37 -4.52 -2.77
CA GLU A 149 7.13 -3.27 -2.84
C GLU A 149 8.60 -3.47 -2.48
N GLN A 150 8.90 -4.20 -1.39
CA GLN A 150 10.27 -4.48 -0.98
C GLN A 150 11.03 -5.30 -2.03
N LYS A 151 10.39 -6.32 -2.62
CA LYS A 151 10.96 -7.12 -3.72
C LYS A 151 11.26 -6.24 -4.94
N ALA A 152 10.33 -5.40 -5.35
CA ALA A 152 10.52 -4.48 -6.47
C ALA A 152 11.67 -3.50 -6.23
N LEU A 153 11.81 -2.98 -5.00
CA LEU A 153 12.94 -2.13 -4.61
C LEU A 153 14.27 -2.89 -4.62
N GLN A 154 14.30 -4.12 -4.10
CA GLN A 154 15.50 -4.96 -4.11
C GLN A 154 15.93 -5.33 -5.52
N GLU A 155 15.00 -5.69 -6.41
CA GLU A 155 15.29 -5.99 -7.80
C GLU A 155 15.81 -4.75 -8.53
N SER A 156 15.18 -3.59 -8.34
CA SER A 156 15.63 -2.32 -8.91
C SER A 156 17.04 -1.93 -8.43
N TRP A 157 17.31 -2.10 -7.12
CA TRP A 157 18.62 -1.84 -6.53
C TRP A 157 19.70 -2.81 -7.05
N LYS A 158 19.37 -4.11 -7.18
CA LYS A 158 20.27 -5.11 -7.78
C LYS A 158 20.59 -4.77 -9.22
N LEU A 159 19.59 -4.39 -10.02
CA LEU A 159 19.77 -3.97 -11.41
C LEU A 159 20.65 -2.72 -11.49
N TRP A 160 20.42 -1.74 -10.60
CA TRP A 160 21.25 -0.53 -10.53
C TRP A 160 22.70 -0.85 -10.10
N LEU A 161 22.90 -1.69 -9.10
CA LEU A 161 24.24 -2.14 -8.68
C LEU A 161 24.96 -2.93 -9.77
N LEU A 162 24.24 -3.79 -10.50
CA LEU A 162 24.78 -4.50 -11.66
C LEU A 162 25.19 -3.50 -12.74
N ALA A 163 24.34 -2.53 -13.07
CA ALA A 163 24.67 -1.48 -14.03
C ALA A 163 25.89 -0.67 -13.58
N LEU A 164 25.99 -0.33 -12.30
CA LEU A 164 27.15 0.35 -11.72
C LEU A 164 28.42 -0.50 -11.84
N PHE A 165 28.34 -1.79 -11.49
CA PHE A 165 29.43 -2.75 -11.61
C PHE A 165 29.94 -2.86 -13.06
N TRP A 166 29.04 -2.89 -14.03
CA TRP A 166 29.40 -2.90 -15.47
C TRP A 166 29.84 -1.54 -16.02
N SER A 167 29.59 -0.44 -15.30
CA SER A 167 30.00 0.91 -15.70
C SER A 167 31.41 1.29 -15.23
N ILE A 168 31.96 0.59 -14.22
CA ILE A 168 33.28 0.87 -13.66
C ILE A 168 34.33 0.02 -14.39
N TRP A 169 35.03 0.66 -15.33
CA TRP A 169 36.21 0.13 -16.01
C TRP A 169 37.38 0.09 -15.01
N PRO A 170 37.69 -1.07 -14.39
CA PRO A 170 38.30 -2.23 -15.02
C PRO A 170 37.59 -3.59 -14.78
N LEU A 171 36.48 -3.63 -14.02
CA LEU A 171 35.84 -4.87 -13.57
C LEU A 171 35.22 -5.67 -14.73
N SER A 172 34.56 -4.97 -15.66
CA SER A 172 34.03 -5.57 -16.88
C SER A 172 35.14 -6.07 -17.82
N GLY A 173 36.28 -5.37 -17.85
CA GLY A 173 37.45 -5.76 -18.63
C GLY A 173 38.13 -7.02 -18.09
N LEU A 174 38.27 -7.13 -16.76
CA LEU A 174 38.83 -8.31 -16.10
C LEU A 174 37.93 -9.55 -16.25
N TYR A 175 36.60 -9.38 -16.18
CA TYR A 175 35.66 -10.46 -16.48
C TYR A 175 35.77 -10.95 -17.93
N GLY A 176 35.92 -10.02 -18.89
CA GLY A 176 36.14 -10.35 -20.30
C GLY A 176 37.44 -11.13 -20.54
N VAL A 177 38.54 -10.74 -19.88
CA VAL A 177 39.84 -11.43 -19.99
C VAL A 177 39.81 -12.80 -19.31
N TYR A 178 39.19 -12.92 -18.14
CA TYR A 178 39.01 -14.21 -17.46
C TYR A 178 38.12 -15.16 -18.27
N GLY A 179 37.02 -14.66 -18.84
CA GLY A 179 36.18 -15.41 -19.75
C GLY A 179 36.91 -15.87 -21.01
N ALA A 180 37.79 -15.02 -21.57
CA ALA A 180 38.63 -15.38 -22.72
C ALA A 180 39.74 -16.39 -22.36
N ALA A 181 40.23 -16.39 -21.11
CA ALA A 181 41.25 -17.33 -20.65
C ALA A 181 40.71 -18.73 -20.32
N LEU A 182 39.42 -18.84 -19.96
CA LEU A 182 38.76 -20.11 -19.64
C LEU A 182 37.87 -20.66 -20.77
N GLY A 183 37.29 -19.79 -21.60
CA GLY A 183 36.47 -20.15 -22.75
C GLY A 183 37.26 -20.03 -24.05
N GLY A 184 37.92 -21.11 -24.45
CA GLY A 184 38.62 -21.18 -25.72
C GLY A 184 37.74 -20.83 -26.92
N ASP A 185 38.30 -20.02 -27.82
CA ASP A 185 37.88 -19.73 -29.18
C ASP A 185 36.45 -19.23 -29.43
N TYR A 186 36.30 -17.90 -29.43
CA TYR A 186 35.15 -17.22 -30.08
C TYR A 186 35.58 -16.00 -30.91
N LEU A 187 36.55 -16.17 -31.82
CA LEU A 187 36.86 -15.14 -32.82
C LEU A 187 37.18 -15.73 -34.20
N LEU A 188 36.15 -16.12 -34.95
CA LEU A 188 36.21 -16.08 -36.41
C LEU A 188 34.87 -15.62 -37.00
N ARG A 189 34.74 -14.30 -37.21
CA ARG A 189 33.87 -13.75 -38.26
C ARG A 189 34.77 -13.13 -39.33
N ARG A 190 35.18 -13.96 -40.29
CA ARG A 190 35.99 -13.55 -41.44
C ARG A 190 35.09 -12.83 -42.43
N ASN A 191 35.34 -11.53 -42.60
CA ASN A 191 34.76 -10.71 -43.66
C ASN A 191 34.99 -11.36 -45.04
N SER A 192 33.92 -11.61 -45.80
CA SER A 192 33.98 -11.84 -47.24
C SER A 192 33.22 -10.72 -47.96
N LYS A 193 34.00 -9.75 -48.45
CA LYS A 193 33.64 -8.87 -49.57
C LYS A 193 34.89 -8.67 -50.40
N LYS A 194 34.97 -9.37 -51.52
CA LYS A 194 35.72 -8.99 -52.74
C LYS A 194 34.81 -9.37 -53.92
N GLU A 195 34.24 -8.35 -54.56
CA GLU A 195 34.63 -7.89 -55.91
C GLU A 195 33.93 -8.72 -56.99
N LEU A 196 32.73 -8.28 -57.38
CA LEU A 196 32.05 -8.69 -58.61
C LEU A 196 31.71 -7.41 -59.38
N ASN A 197 32.67 -6.97 -60.19
CA ASN A 197 32.43 -6.17 -61.39
C ASN A 197 33.70 -6.14 -62.25
N LYS A 198 33.76 -6.99 -63.29
CA LYS A 198 34.25 -6.61 -64.61
C LYS A 198 34.01 -7.74 -65.64
N GLN A 199 33.26 -7.33 -66.67
CA GLN A 199 33.16 -7.84 -68.04
C GLN A 199 32.47 -9.18 -68.27
#